data_AF-A0A1F6KFY4-F1
#
_entry.id   AF-A0A1F6KFY4-F1
#
_cell.length_a   1.000
_cell.length_b   1.000
_cell.length_c   1.000
_cell.angle_alpha   90.00
_cell.angle_beta   90.00
_cell.angle_gamma   90.00
#
_symmetry.space_group_name_H-M   'P 1'
#
loop_
_entity.id
_entity.type
_entity.pdbx_description
1 polymer ?
#
loop_
_entity_poly.entity_id
_entity_poly.type
_entity_poly.pdbx_seq_one_letter_code
_entity_poly.pdbx_strand_id
1 'polypeptide(L)'
;MKIVIIPATYNEKGNIERLITILETEVFPKLKNHDMYILVADDNSPDGTADEVKKLMKKWANIGISSGIRNGLGAAYIRGMTYAVEKLGADVMFEIDADLQHDPHKIPEFIKKIEQGYDMVIGNRYSDGGSIPENWPLIRKIFSIAANLFVRTVFTKFSVHDWTGGYRALKKEVFLKEKPRLTNFRGYIFQISFLHKAVRDGFKIGEVPFHFSDRTLGSSKIAPLGYILDVVEYVVISRIKELIFGKFGKFLVVGGLGFVINAGLYEALVRNTNLPLAVSNLIAAQFAIFSNFNFNNAWTFKTQKANSIFSYFRKMIGFFTTSNIGVILIQSGIIQLGDVLYGEKYYRIYFLIGTFFLLIWNFTMYSKIIWKKKT
;
A
#
# COMPACT_ATOMS: atom_id res chain seq x y z
N MET A 1 24.42 10.70 5.85
CA MET A 1 23.03 11.12 5.49
C MET A 1 22.58 12.16 6.49
N LYS A 2 21.77 13.11 6.05
CA LYS A 2 21.07 14.03 6.94
C LYS A 2 19.71 13.47 7.32
N ILE A 3 19.49 13.29 8.62
CA ILE A 3 18.31 12.63 9.19
C ILE A 3 17.57 13.64 10.06
N VAL A 4 16.31 13.89 9.73
CA VAL A 4 15.46 14.84 10.46
C VAL A 4 14.38 14.10 11.23
N ILE A 5 14.41 14.21 12.56
CA ILE A 5 13.36 13.70 13.45
C ILE A 5 12.26 14.75 13.57
N ILE A 6 11.02 14.38 13.22
CA ILE A 6 9.88 15.31 13.16
C ILE A 6 8.86 14.89 14.22
N PRO A 7 9.00 15.34 15.48
CA PRO A 7 7.93 15.21 16.46
C PRO A 7 6.79 16.16 16.11
N ALA A 8 5.58 15.63 15.94
CA ALA A 8 4.38 16.44 15.76
C ALA A 8 3.77 16.79 17.14
N THR A 9 3.51 18.07 17.39
CA THR A 9 3.07 18.55 18.72
C THR A 9 1.77 19.35 18.67
N TYR A 10 0.92 19.12 19.67
CA TYR A 10 -0.20 19.98 20.05
C TYR A 10 -0.50 19.80 21.53
N ASN A 11 -0.20 20.81 22.37
CA ASN A 11 -0.25 20.72 23.84
C ASN A 11 0.69 19.65 24.43
N GLU A 12 1.96 19.66 24.03
CA GLU A 12 2.94 18.63 24.39
C GLU A 12 4.16 19.21 25.14
N LYS A 13 4.02 20.38 25.80
CA LYS A 13 5.16 21.13 26.37
C LYS A 13 6.08 20.28 27.26
N GLY A 14 5.53 19.51 28.19
CA GLY A 14 6.35 18.68 29.09
C GLY A 14 6.96 17.46 28.39
N ASN A 15 6.25 16.89 27.42
CA ASN A 15 6.70 15.69 26.71
C ASN A 15 7.81 16.04 25.70
N ILE A 16 7.72 17.18 25.01
CA ILE A 16 8.70 17.57 23.99
C ILE A 16 10.09 17.84 24.59
N GLU A 17 10.17 18.47 25.76
CA GLU A 17 11.44 18.72 26.46
C GLU A 17 12.15 17.40 26.78
N ARG A 18 11.39 16.43 27.31
CA ARG A 18 11.90 15.11 27.66
C ARG A 18 12.35 14.33 26.43
N LEU A 19 11.53 14.31 25.37
CA LEU A 19 11.88 13.63 24.11
C LEU A 19 13.16 14.20 23.50
N ILE A 20 13.25 15.53 23.38
CA ILE A 20 14.45 16.19 22.83
C ILE A 20 15.68 15.87 23.68
N THR A 21 15.55 15.92 25.00
CA THR A 21 16.67 15.60 25.90
C THR A 21 17.15 14.17 25.68
N ILE A 22 16.27 13.17 25.65
CA ILE A 22 16.63 11.76 25.39
C ILE A 22 17.32 11.62 24.04
N LEU A 23 16.79 12.26 22.99
CA LEU A 23 17.38 12.21 21.65
C LEU A 23 18.82 12.74 21.66
N GLU A 24 19.04 13.92 22.23
CA GLU A 24 20.34 14.59 22.27
C GLU A 24 21.35 13.90 23.19
N THR A 25 20.93 13.41 24.36
CA THR A 25 21.87 12.88 25.37
C THR A 25 22.09 11.38 25.28
N GLU A 26 21.13 10.60 24.75
CA GLU A 26 21.17 9.14 24.80
C GLU A 26 21.18 8.45 23.43
N VAL A 27 20.57 9.06 22.41
CA VAL A 27 20.40 8.45 21.07
C VAL A 27 21.43 8.97 20.07
N PHE A 28 21.47 10.29 19.83
CA PHE A 28 22.35 10.90 18.82
C PHE A 28 23.85 10.69 19.07
N PRO A 29 24.36 10.64 20.32
CA PRO A 29 25.77 10.35 20.56
C PRO A 29 26.24 8.98 20.03
N LYS A 30 25.30 8.05 19.79
CA LYS A 30 25.54 6.72 19.22
C LYS A 30 25.52 6.70 17.69
N LEU A 31 25.10 7.80 17.05
CA LEU A 31 24.85 7.91 15.60
C LEU A 31 25.81 8.88 14.90
N LYS A 32 27.10 8.85 15.27
CA LYS A 32 28.12 9.83 14.83
C LYS A 32 28.35 9.94 13.32
N ASN A 33 27.90 8.96 12.53
CA ASN A 33 28.05 8.93 11.08
C ASN A 33 26.91 9.63 10.33
N HIS A 34 25.96 10.23 11.06
CA HIS A 34 24.80 10.91 10.50
C HIS A 34 24.69 12.34 11.03
N ASP A 35 24.23 13.25 10.17
CA ASP A 35 23.85 14.60 10.58
C ASP A 35 22.41 14.54 11.10
N MET A 36 22.26 14.60 12.43
CA MET A 36 20.98 14.44 13.12
C MET A 36 20.38 15.81 13.42
N TYR A 37 19.11 16.01 13.04
CA TYR A 37 18.38 17.25 13.29
C TYR A 37 17.00 16.95 13.87
N ILE A 38 16.52 17.78 14.80
CA ILE A 38 15.15 17.69 15.34
C ILE A 38 14.35 18.87 14.81
N LEU A 39 13.26 18.61 14.11
CA LEU A 39 12.35 19.63 13.60
C LEU A 39 10.96 19.43 14.19
N VAL A 40 10.65 20.19 15.24
CA VAL A 40 9.34 20.10 15.90
C VAL A 40 8.25 20.70 14.99
N ALA A 41 7.28 19.89 14.58
CA ALA A 41 6.14 20.33 13.79
C ALA A 41 4.98 20.69 14.73
N ASP A 42 4.92 21.96 15.15
CA ASP A 42 3.93 22.43 16.12
C ASP A 42 2.70 23.06 15.45
N ASP A 43 1.51 22.62 15.85
CA ASP A 43 0.22 23.11 15.34
C ASP A 43 -0.31 24.31 16.16
N ASN A 44 0.57 25.27 16.46
CA ASN A 44 0.31 26.48 17.23
C ASN A 44 -0.27 26.18 18.62
N SER A 45 0.49 25.42 19.41
CA SER A 45 0.07 24.99 20.74
C SER A 45 -0.13 26.17 21.70
N PRO A 46 -1.29 26.29 22.38
CA PRO A 46 -1.55 27.37 23.35
C PRO A 46 -0.84 27.18 24.70
N ASP A 47 -0.31 25.99 25.00
CA ASP A 47 0.33 25.67 26.28
C ASP A 47 1.80 26.17 26.41
N GLY A 48 2.32 26.82 25.37
CA GLY A 48 3.70 27.28 25.30
C GLY A 48 4.71 26.21 24.84
N THR A 49 4.25 25.11 24.20
CA THR A 49 5.14 24.10 23.59
C THR A 49 6.20 24.76 22.69
N ALA A 50 5.80 25.69 21.82
CA ALA A 50 6.73 26.37 20.90
C ALA A 50 7.80 27.19 21.64
N ASP A 51 7.45 27.81 22.76
CA ASP A 51 8.41 28.59 23.56
C ASP A 51 9.42 27.69 24.27
N GLU A 52 8.99 26.50 24.69
CA GLU A 52 9.89 25.51 25.24
C GLU A 52 10.91 25.04 24.19
N VAL A 53 10.44 24.71 22.99
CA VAL A 53 11.35 24.36 21.87
C VAL A 53 12.34 25.49 21.58
N LYS A 54 11.90 26.75 21.55
CA LYS A 54 12.80 27.90 21.35
C LYS A 54 13.87 28.04 22.45
N LYS A 55 13.58 27.65 23.69
CA LYS A 55 14.61 27.61 24.74
C LYS A 55 15.63 26.50 24.45
N LEU A 56 15.16 25.31 24.06
CA LEU A 56 16.03 24.18 23.74
C LEU A 56 16.92 24.44 22.52
N MET A 57 16.43 25.21 21.54
CA MET A 57 17.23 25.70 20.40
C MET A 57 18.44 26.55 20.82
N LYS A 58 18.41 27.21 21.99
CA LYS A 58 19.58 27.93 22.51
C LYS A 58 20.64 27.00 23.09
N LYS A 59 20.24 25.78 23.47
CA LYS A 59 21.10 24.75 24.05
C LYS A 59 21.71 23.84 22.98
N TRP A 60 20.93 23.49 21.95
CA TRP A 60 21.35 22.59 20.87
C TRP A 60 21.06 23.21 19.50
N ALA A 61 22.09 23.31 18.66
CA ALA A 61 22.05 24.01 17.37
C ALA A 61 21.32 23.25 16.25
N ASN A 62 21.11 21.95 16.43
CA ASN A 62 20.44 21.04 15.50
C ASN A 62 18.94 20.88 15.78
N ILE A 63 18.34 21.86 16.49
CA ILE A 63 16.90 21.89 16.77
C ILE A 63 16.26 23.03 15.99
N GLY A 64 15.08 22.77 15.43
CA GLY A 64 14.25 23.78 14.79
C GLY A 64 12.77 23.53 15.07
N ILE A 65 11.96 24.53 14.69
CA ILE A 65 10.51 24.48 14.82
C ILE A 65 9.84 24.89 13.51
N SER A 66 8.80 24.15 13.12
CA SER A 66 7.93 24.43 11.98
C SER A 66 6.50 24.61 12.48
N SER A 67 6.20 25.83 12.92
CA SER A 67 4.87 26.20 13.39
C SER A 67 3.88 26.39 12.24
N GLY A 68 2.64 25.96 12.42
CA GLY A 68 1.57 26.16 11.45
C GLY A 68 0.17 26.16 12.06
N ILE A 69 -0.83 26.44 11.24
CA ILE A 69 -2.24 26.39 11.66
C ILE A 69 -2.62 24.93 11.91
N ARG A 70 -3.30 24.69 13.03
CA ARG A 70 -3.84 23.37 13.39
C ARG A 70 -4.80 22.84 12.32
N ASN A 71 -4.32 21.90 11.52
CA ASN A 71 -5.08 21.26 10.44
C ASN A 71 -5.04 19.73 10.52
N GLY A 72 -4.57 19.19 11.64
CA GLY A 72 -4.51 17.77 11.95
C GLY A 72 -3.16 17.14 11.63
N LEU A 73 -2.95 15.94 12.18
CA LEU A 73 -1.65 15.25 12.19
C LEU A 73 -0.98 15.13 10.81
N GLY A 74 -1.73 14.74 9.78
CA GLY A 74 -1.19 14.63 8.42
C GLY A 74 -0.70 15.97 7.84
N ALA A 75 -1.39 17.07 8.14
CA ALA A 75 -0.96 18.40 7.70
C ALA A 75 0.33 18.84 8.40
N ALA A 76 0.46 18.55 9.70
CA ALA A 76 1.67 18.80 10.47
C ALA A 76 2.87 18.02 9.90
N TYR A 77 2.70 16.72 9.63
CA TYR A 77 3.76 15.91 9.02
C TYR A 77 4.11 16.37 7.60
N ILE A 78 3.14 16.65 6.73
CA ILE A 78 3.43 17.18 5.38
C ILE A 78 4.21 18.49 5.46
N ARG A 79 3.83 19.40 6.37
CA ARG A 79 4.54 20.67 6.60
C ARG A 79 5.97 20.42 7.09
N GLY A 80 6.13 19.62 8.13
CA GLY A 80 7.43 19.29 8.71
C GLY A 80 8.36 18.61 7.72
N MET A 81 7.87 17.59 7.00
CA MET A 81 8.66 16.88 5.98
C MET A 81 9.01 17.78 4.79
N THR A 82 8.09 18.65 4.37
CA THR A 82 8.37 19.64 3.33
C THR A 82 9.51 20.56 3.75
N TYR A 83 9.45 21.09 4.98
CA TYR A 83 10.53 21.92 5.52
C TYR A 83 11.85 21.13 5.63
N ALA A 84 11.80 19.90 6.13
CA ALA A 84 12.97 19.03 6.28
C ALA A 84 13.67 18.81 4.92
N VAL A 85 12.91 18.52 3.87
CA VAL A 85 13.48 18.30 2.53
C VAL A 85 13.96 19.62 1.90
N GLU A 86 13.12 20.65 1.87
CA GLU A 86 13.38 21.86 1.09
C GLU A 86 14.35 22.83 1.77
N LYS A 87 14.33 22.91 3.10
CA LYS A 87 15.14 23.88 3.87
C LYS A 87 16.33 23.24 4.55
N LEU A 88 16.19 22.00 5.02
CA LEU A 88 17.29 21.32 5.72
C LEU A 88 18.07 20.38 4.79
N GLY A 89 17.53 19.98 3.64
CA GLY A 89 18.19 19.02 2.74
C GLY A 89 18.17 17.59 3.29
N ALA A 90 17.09 17.21 3.99
CA ALA A 90 16.95 15.89 4.59
C ALA A 90 17.02 14.76 3.56
N ASP A 91 17.83 13.73 3.85
CA ASP A 91 17.83 12.46 3.10
C ASP A 91 16.78 11.50 3.65
N VAL A 92 16.61 11.50 4.97
CA VAL A 92 15.66 10.67 5.71
C VAL A 92 14.88 11.54 6.68
N MET A 93 13.57 11.31 6.77
CA MET A 93 12.71 11.94 7.77
C MET A 93 12.13 10.87 8.68
N PHE A 94 11.97 11.20 9.96
CA PHE A 94 11.28 10.38 10.94
C PHE A 94 9.98 11.04 11.38
N GLU A 95 8.91 10.26 11.38
CA GLU A 95 7.69 10.55 12.12
C GLU A 95 7.80 9.93 13.52
N ILE A 96 7.54 10.73 14.55
CA ILE A 96 7.51 10.28 15.94
C ILE A 96 6.48 11.10 16.72
N ASP A 97 5.79 10.48 17.66
CA ASP A 97 4.86 11.18 18.54
C ASP A 97 5.66 11.77 19.71
N ALA A 98 5.27 12.96 20.19
CA ALA A 98 6.02 13.64 21.23
C ALA A 98 5.86 13.00 22.63
N ASP A 99 4.84 12.17 22.83
CA ASP A 99 4.36 11.64 24.12
C ASP A 99 5.12 10.41 24.65
N LEU A 100 6.27 10.08 24.05
CA LEU A 100 7.15 8.96 24.42
C LEU A 100 6.50 7.56 24.34
N GLN A 101 5.35 7.43 23.66
CA GLN A 101 4.80 6.11 23.34
C GLN A 101 5.68 5.35 22.33
N HIS A 102 6.38 6.09 21.48
CA HIS A 102 7.40 5.59 20.56
C HIS A 102 8.77 5.64 21.26
N ASP A 103 9.40 4.48 21.42
CA ASP A 103 10.72 4.38 22.05
C ASP A 103 11.80 5.03 21.16
N PRO A 104 12.41 6.16 21.56
CA PRO A 104 13.46 6.82 20.78
C PRO A 104 14.72 5.96 20.62
N HIS A 105 14.95 5.00 21.51
CA HIS A 105 16.11 4.10 21.45
C HIS A 105 16.06 3.12 20.27
N LYS A 106 14.91 3.01 19.60
CA LYS A 106 14.75 2.22 18.38
C LYS A 106 15.23 2.94 17.12
N ILE A 107 15.44 4.26 17.14
CA ILE A 107 15.89 5.03 15.97
C ILE A 107 17.14 4.43 15.29
N PRO A 108 18.20 3.99 16.00
CA PRO A 108 19.35 3.32 15.37
C PRO A 108 18.98 2.08 14.55
N GLU A 109 18.00 1.28 15.00
CA GLU A 109 17.53 0.10 14.25
C GLU A 109 16.80 0.50 12.97
N PHE A 110 16.00 1.58 13.01
CA PHE A 110 15.35 2.13 11.82
C PHE A 110 16.37 2.62 10.80
N ILE A 111 17.40 3.36 11.25
CA ILE A 111 18.47 3.86 10.38
C ILE A 111 19.20 2.69 9.72
N LYS A 112 19.57 1.67 10.48
CA LYS A 112 20.20 0.46 9.96
C LYS A 112 19.36 -0.22 8.87
N LYS A 113 18.03 -0.27 9.02
CA LYS A 113 17.13 -0.78 7.97
C LYS A 113 17.14 0.12 6.73
N ILE A 114 17.13 1.44 6.88
CA ILE A 114 17.25 2.36 5.74
C ILE A 114 18.56 2.12 4.97
N GLU A 115 19.67 1.93 5.68
CA GLU A 115 20.99 1.61 5.12
C GLU A 115 21.04 0.25 4.41
N GLN A 116 20.28 -0.73 4.89
CA GLN A 116 20.07 -2.03 4.22
C GLN A 116 19.28 -1.91 2.90
N GLY A 117 18.85 -0.72 2.52
CA GLY A 117 18.20 -0.44 1.26
C GLY A 117 16.67 -0.47 1.32
N TYR A 118 16.08 -0.48 2.52
CA TYR A 118 14.65 -0.21 2.67
C TYR A 118 14.37 1.28 2.42
N ASP A 119 13.22 1.58 1.82
CA ASP A 119 12.84 2.95 1.42
C ASP A 119 12.00 3.64 2.51
N MET A 120 11.23 2.83 3.23
CA MET A 120 10.42 3.25 4.36
C MET A 120 10.47 2.14 5.42
N VAL A 121 10.65 2.51 6.67
CA VAL A 121 10.73 1.60 7.82
C VAL A 121 9.67 2.02 8.81
N ILE A 122 8.86 1.06 9.26
CA ILE A 122 7.77 1.32 10.20
C ILE A 122 8.05 0.65 11.55
N GLY A 123 7.59 1.28 12.61
CA GLY A 123 7.50 0.66 13.93
C GLY A 123 6.38 -0.36 13.92
N ASN A 124 6.64 -1.52 14.51
CA ASN A 124 5.72 -2.64 14.52
C ASN A 124 5.41 -3.10 15.94
N ARG A 125 4.12 -3.10 16.29
CA ARG A 125 3.60 -3.53 17.60
C ARG A 125 3.11 -4.97 17.64
N TYR A 126 2.97 -5.62 16.48
CA TYR A 126 2.22 -6.88 16.35
C TYR A 126 3.04 -8.07 15.82
N SER A 127 4.34 -7.89 15.54
CA SER A 127 5.25 -9.01 15.28
C SER A 127 6.05 -9.39 16.52
N ASP A 128 6.79 -10.49 16.42
CA ASP A 128 7.79 -10.89 17.42
C ASP A 128 8.71 -9.72 17.80
N GLY A 129 8.86 -9.52 19.11
CA GLY A 129 9.60 -8.41 19.72
C GLY A 129 8.81 -7.10 19.87
N GLY A 130 7.61 -7.00 19.28
CA GLY A 130 6.71 -5.85 19.43
C GLY A 130 5.61 -6.14 20.44
N SER A 131 5.08 -5.09 21.08
CA SER A 131 3.89 -5.23 21.94
C SER A 131 3.06 -3.96 22.03
N ILE A 132 1.79 -4.15 22.41
CA ILE A 132 0.91 -3.09 22.89
C ILE A 132 0.87 -3.11 24.44
N PRO A 133 0.50 -1.99 25.10
CA PRO A 133 0.51 -1.91 26.55
C PRO A 133 -0.34 -3.01 27.21
N GLU A 134 0.21 -3.67 28.22
CA GLU A 134 -0.46 -4.75 28.94
C GLU A 134 -1.69 -4.25 29.71
N ASN A 135 -1.65 -3.00 30.18
CA ASN A 135 -2.70 -2.35 30.95
C ASN A 135 -3.87 -1.83 30.10
N TRP A 136 -3.82 -1.92 28.77
CA TRP A 136 -4.96 -1.48 27.94
C TRP A 136 -6.23 -2.29 28.23
N PRO A 137 -7.40 -1.62 28.27
CA PRO A 137 -8.68 -2.32 28.32
C PRO A 137 -8.79 -3.35 27.18
N LEU A 138 -9.27 -4.55 27.49
CA LEU A 138 -9.33 -5.66 26.52
C LEU A 138 -10.02 -5.24 25.21
N ILE A 139 -11.11 -4.49 25.32
CA ILE A 139 -11.85 -3.98 24.16
C ILE A 139 -10.98 -3.09 23.25
N ARG A 140 -10.11 -2.24 23.82
CA ARG A 140 -9.16 -1.41 23.07
C ARG A 140 -8.12 -2.26 22.35
N LYS A 141 -7.61 -3.30 23.02
CA LYS A 141 -6.67 -4.26 22.39
C LYS A 141 -7.30 -4.98 21.21
N ILE A 142 -8.52 -5.50 21.39
CA ILE A 142 -9.27 -6.18 20.32
C ILE A 142 -9.49 -5.25 19.14
N PHE A 143 -10.00 -4.04 19.36
CA PHE A 143 -10.22 -3.08 18.27
C PHE A 143 -8.94 -2.74 17.53
N SER A 144 -7.83 -2.55 18.24
CA SER A 144 -6.53 -2.24 17.65
C SER A 144 -6.03 -3.37 16.74
N ILE A 145 -6.07 -4.62 17.22
CA ILE A 145 -5.64 -5.80 16.47
C ILE A 145 -6.59 -6.06 15.29
N ALA A 146 -7.90 -5.99 15.51
CA ALA A 146 -8.91 -6.26 14.48
C ALA A 146 -8.86 -5.23 13.35
N ALA A 147 -8.73 -3.93 13.66
CA ALA A 147 -8.61 -2.88 12.66
C ALA A 147 -7.37 -3.08 11.79
N ASN A 148 -6.23 -3.40 12.41
CA ASN A 148 -5.00 -3.66 11.69
C ASN A 148 -5.08 -4.94 10.83
N LEU A 149 -5.69 -6.02 11.34
CA LEU A 149 -5.94 -7.25 10.58
C LEU A 149 -6.87 -7.01 9.39
N PHE A 150 -7.91 -6.19 9.56
CA PHE A 150 -8.81 -5.78 8.50
C PHE A 150 -8.05 -5.11 7.35
N VAL A 151 -7.19 -4.11 7.64
CA VAL A 151 -6.37 -3.43 6.62
C VAL A 151 -5.47 -4.42 5.89
N ARG A 152 -4.76 -5.29 6.62
CA ARG A 152 -3.87 -6.32 6.06
C ARG A 152 -4.61 -7.26 5.12
N THR A 153 -5.82 -7.67 5.51
CA THR A 153 -6.68 -8.61 4.78
C THR A 153 -7.22 -7.98 3.52
N VAL A 154 -7.84 -6.79 3.62
CA VAL A 154 -8.40 -6.11 2.46
C VAL A 154 -7.31 -5.79 1.46
N PHE A 155 -6.15 -5.27 1.87
CA PHE A 155 -5.03 -5.00 0.96
C PHE A 155 -4.21 -6.24 0.56
N THR A 156 -4.49 -7.42 1.12
CA THR A 156 -3.76 -8.67 0.87
C THR A 156 -2.24 -8.51 1.04
N LYS A 157 -1.83 -7.71 2.03
CA LYS A 157 -0.43 -7.37 2.34
C LYS A 157 -0.07 -7.82 3.74
N PHE A 158 0.06 -9.13 3.91
CA PHE A 158 0.37 -9.74 5.20
C PHE A 158 1.84 -9.57 5.63
N SER A 159 2.74 -9.25 4.71
CA SER A 159 4.16 -8.99 5.00
C SER A 159 4.42 -7.68 5.76
N VAL A 160 3.41 -6.82 5.87
CA VAL A 160 3.45 -5.59 6.66
C VAL A 160 2.48 -5.80 7.83
N HIS A 161 3.00 -5.73 9.04
CA HIS A 161 2.30 -6.14 10.25
C HIS A 161 1.64 -4.97 10.98
N ASP A 162 2.10 -3.73 10.84
CA ASP A 162 1.44 -2.56 11.45
C ASP A 162 1.13 -1.47 10.43
N TRP A 163 -0.15 -1.29 10.13
CA TRP A 163 -0.61 -0.31 9.14
C TRP A 163 -0.96 1.05 9.73
N THR A 164 -1.03 1.13 11.06
CA THR A 164 -1.69 2.22 11.77
C THR A 164 -0.73 3.08 12.58
N GLY A 165 0.46 2.56 12.90
CA GLY A 165 1.48 3.26 13.68
C GLY A 165 2.08 4.48 12.96
N GLY A 166 2.35 5.53 13.74
CA GLY A 166 2.99 6.77 13.31
C GLY A 166 4.50 6.83 13.58
N TYR A 167 5.12 5.75 14.04
CA TYR A 167 6.57 5.68 14.21
C TYR A 167 7.22 5.20 12.92
N ARG A 168 7.78 6.12 12.12
CA ARG A 168 8.20 5.79 10.75
C ARG A 168 9.49 6.51 10.39
N ALA A 169 10.37 5.84 9.66
CA ALA A 169 11.48 6.46 8.96
C ALA A 169 11.26 6.30 7.46
N LEU A 170 11.53 7.33 6.67
CA LEU A 170 11.35 7.26 5.23
C LEU A 170 12.39 8.11 4.50
N LYS A 171 12.82 7.64 3.33
CA LYS A 171 13.69 8.41 2.46
C LYS A 171 12.92 9.55 1.79
N LYS A 172 13.62 10.63 1.45
CA LYS A 172 13.04 11.80 0.75
C LYS A 172 12.30 11.42 -0.54
N GLU A 173 12.76 10.42 -1.28
CA GLU A 173 12.14 9.98 -2.54
C GLU A 173 10.74 9.42 -2.32
N VAL A 174 10.51 8.73 -1.19
CA VAL A 174 9.17 8.22 -0.81
C VAL A 174 8.25 9.40 -0.56
N PHE A 175 8.68 10.37 0.25
CA PHE A 175 7.88 11.55 0.56
C PHE A 175 7.57 12.36 -0.71
N LEU A 176 8.57 12.67 -1.53
CA LEU A 176 8.37 13.49 -2.74
C LEU A 176 7.41 12.85 -3.74
N LYS A 177 7.47 11.53 -3.90
CA LYS A 177 6.56 10.79 -4.78
C LYS A 177 5.14 10.73 -4.24
N GLU A 178 4.97 10.61 -2.93
CA GLU A 178 3.64 10.42 -2.31
C GLU A 178 2.95 11.74 -1.93
N LYS A 179 3.70 12.80 -1.59
CA LYS A 179 3.20 14.12 -1.13
C LYS A 179 2.00 14.64 -1.94
N PRO A 180 2.02 14.68 -3.29
CA PRO A 180 0.88 15.22 -4.06
C PRO A 180 -0.43 14.44 -3.88
N ARG A 181 -0.35 13.20 -3.42
CA ARG A 181 -1.50 12.31 -3.21
C ARG A 181 -1.90 12.22 -1.74
N LEU A 182 -1.20 12.92 -0.83
CA LEU A 182 -1.44 12.84 0.62
C LEU A 182 -2.16 14.04 1.21
N THR A 183 -2.19 15.16 0.49
CA THR A 183 -2.70 16.47 0.97
C THR A 183 -4.16 16.44 1.43
N ASN A 184 -4.96 15.49 0.93
CA ASN A 184 -6.38 15.38 1.27
C ASN A 184 -6.65 14.51 2.51
N PHE A 185 -5.64 13.83 3.06
CA PHE A 185 -5.84 12.93 4.20
C PHE A 185 -5.48 13.62 5.52
N ARG A 186 -6.32 13.40 6.53
CA ARG A 186 -6.16 13.91 7.89
C ARG A 186 -6.16 12.76 8.90
N GLY A 187 -5.66 13.03 10.10
CA GLY A 187 -5.68 12.07 11.22
C GLY A 187 -5.01 10.73 10.90
N TYR A 188 -5.54 9.63 11.46
CA TYR A 188 -5.00 8.28 11.26
C TYR A 188 -5.07 7.77 9.82
N ILE A 189 -6.01 8.27 9.02
CA ILE A 189 -6.12 7.90 7.60
C ILE A 189 -4.87 8.33 6.85
N PHE A 190 -4.25 9.45 7.23
CA PHE A 190 -2.96 9.87 6.67
C PHE A 190 -1.94 8.71 6.76
N GLN A 191 -1.80 8.11 7.95
CA GLN A 191 -0.84 7.03 8.18
C GLN A 191 -1.10 5.81 7.31
N ILE A 192 -2.34 5.31 7.29
CA ILE A 192 -2.73 4.17 6.46
C ILE A 192 -2.55 4.51 4.98
N SER A 193 -2.96 5.72 4.58
CA SER A 193 -2.95 6.14 3.18
C SER A 193 -1.54 6.32 2.63
N PHE A 194 -0.60 6.79 3.46
CA PHE A 194 0.80 6.95 3.11
C PHE A 194 1.44 5.59 2.88
N LEU A 195 1.32 4.68 3.86
CA LEU A 195 1.89 3.35 3.74
C LEU A 195 1.26 2.56 2.59
N HIS A 196 -0.07 2.66 2.41
CA HIS A 196 -0.77 2.05 1.29
C HIS A 196 -0.20 2.47 -0.06
N LYS A 197 -0.03 3.78 -0.29
CA LYS A 197 0.50 4.25 -1.56
C LYS A 197 1.97 3.88 -1.72
N ALA A 198 2.78 3.95 -0.67
CA ALA A 198 4.17 3.55 -0.73
C ALA A 198 4.32 2.06 -1.12
N VAL A 199 3.55 1.17 -0.49
CA VAL A 199 3.51 -0.26 -0.81
C VAL A 199 3.04 -0.51 -2.24
N ARG A 200 1.97 0.19 -2.67
CA ARG A 200 1.43 0.06 -4.03
C ARG A 200 2.42 0.49 -5.10
N ASP A 201 3.15 1.57 -4.83
CA ASP A 201 4.14 2.15 -5.72
C ASP A 201 5.48 1.39 -5.73
N GLY A 202 5.57 0.32 -4.93
CA GLY A 202 6.64 -0.68 -4.99
C GLY A 202 7.86 -0.38 -4.12
N PHE A 203 7.75 0.57 -3.19
CA PHE A 203 8.82 0.86 -2.24
C PHE A 203 9.07 -0.33 -1.29
N LYS A 204 10.33 -0.51 -0.90
CA LYS A 204 10.74 -1.57 0.04
C LYS A 204 10.41 -1.13 1.46
N ILE A 205 9.50 -1.87 2.10
CA ILE A 205 9.07 -1.60 3.48
C ILE A 205 9.85 -2.50 4.45
N GLY A 206 10.51 -1.88 5.42
CA GLY A 206 11.13 -2.56 6.57
C GLY A 206 10.30 -2.38 7.83
N GLU A 207 10.52 -3.24 8.82
CA GLU A 207 9.86 -3.16 10.12
C GLU A 207 10.88 -3.24 11.25
N VAL A 208 10.64 -2.46 12.31
CA VAL A 208 11.37 -2.52 13.57
C VAL A 208 10.36 -2.77 14.70
N PRO A 209 10.43 -3.93 15.37
CA PRO A 209 9.55 -4.22 16.48
C PRO A 209 9.87 -3.32 17.69
N PHE A 210 8.83 -2.83 18.36
CA PHE A 210 8.98 -2.02 19.57
C PHE A 210 7.83 -2.24 20.55
N HIS A 211 8.11 -1.96 21.83
CA HIS A 211 7.11 -1.94 22.88
C HIS A 211 6.41 -0.58 22.88
N PHE A 212 5.12 -0.56 22.54
CA PHE A 212 4.33 0.65 22.62
C PHE A 212 4.00 0.94 24.08
N SER A 213 4.45 2.08 24.59
CA SER A 213 4.24 2.49 25.98
C SER A 213 2.91 3.23 26.12
N ASP A 214 2.32 3.21 27.31
CA ASP A 214 1.20 4.13 27.60
C ASP A 214 1.73 5.57 27.75
N ARG A 215 0.87 6.57 27.50
CA ARG A 215 1.29 7.97 27.59
C ARG A 215 1.77 8.30 28.99
N THR A 216 2.92 8.95 29.12
CA THR A 216 3.39 9.39 30.44
C THR A 216 2.62 10.58 30.98
N LEU A 217 2.07 11.42 30.10
CA LEU A 217 1.27 12.60 30.43
C LEU A 217 0.10 12.75 29.44
N GLY A 218 -1.08 13.13 29.93
CA GLY A 218 -2.28 13.39 29.12
C GLY A 218 -3.29 12.24 29.04
N SER A 219 -4.50 12.52 28.53
CA SER A 219 -5.59 11.54 28.42
C SER A 219 -5.67 10.89 27.03
N SER A 220 -5.78 9.56 27.01
CA SER A 220 -6.02 8.80 25.79
C SER A 220 -7.49 8.91 25.38
N LYS A 221 -7.77 9.45 24.18
CA LYS A 221 -9.11 9.40 23.60
C LYS A 221 -9.24 8.14 22.76
N ILE A 222 -10.25 7.30 23.05
CA ILE A 222 -10.67 6.24 22.12
C ILE A 222 -11.00 6.92 20.79
N ALA A 223 -10.52 6.36 19.67
CA ALA A 223 -10.83 6.90 18.35
C ALA A 223 -12.36 6.99 18.19
N PRO A 224 -12.92 8.20 17.97
CA PRO A 224 -14.35 8.35 17.75
C PRO A 224 -14.84 7.45 16.62
N LEU A 225 -16.06 6.91 16.72
CA LEU A 225 -16.63 5.96 15.76
C LEU A 225 -16.52 6.42 14.30
N GLY A 226 -16.66 7.73 14.05
CA GLY A 226 -16.47 8.32 12.72
C GLY A 226 -15.11 8.01 12.08
N TYR A 227 -14.02 8.00 12.86
CA TYR A 227 -12.70 7.67 12.34
C TYR A 227 -12.59 6.22 11.88
N ILE A 228 -13.29 5.30 12.54
CA ILE A 228 -13.31 3.89 12.15
C ILE A 228 -13.99 3.76 10.77
N LEU A 229 -15.10 4.45 10.57
CA LEU A 229 -15.82 4.47 9.30
C LEU A 229 -14.96 5.05 8.18
N ASP A 230 -14.26 6.16 8.43
CA ASP A 230 -13.40 6.77 7.41
C ASP A 230 -12.24 5.83 6.98
N VAL A 231 -11.67 5.08 7.94
CA VAL A 231 -10.63 4.08 7.64
C VAL A 231 -11.21 2.94 6.81
N VAL A 232 -12.38 2.41 7.19
CA VAL A 232 -13.05 1.34 6.43
C VAL A 232 -13.37 1.82 5.02
N GLU A 233 -13.96 3.00 4.88
CA GLU A 233 -14.29 3.61 3.59
C GLU A 233 -13.04 3.75 2.72
N TYR A 234 -11.97 4.36 3.25
CA TYR A 234 -10.72 4.54 2.50
C TYR A 234 -10.16 3.20 2.02
N VAL A 235 -10.09 2.19 2.90
CA VAL A 235 -9.50 0.88 2.61
C VAL A 235 -10.32 0.14 1.56
N VAL A 236 -11.64 0.09 1.71
CA VAL A 236 -12.54 -0.59 0.77
C VAL A 236 -12.57 0.12 -0.58
N ILE A 237 -12.78 1.44 -0.62
CA ILE A 237 -12.80 2.21 -1.87
C ILE A 237 -11.44 2.11 -2.58
N SER A 238 -10.34 2.21 -1.84
CA SER A 238 -9.01 2.05 -2.41
C SER A 238 -8.84 0.69 -3.05
N ARG A 239 -9.25 -0.39 -2.36
CA ARG A 239 -9.17 -1.74 -2.92
C ARG A 239 -10.05 -1.90 -4.16
N ILE A 240 -11.29 -1.40 -4.14
CA ILE A 240 -12.18 -1.46 -5.31
C ILE A 240 -11.54 -0.75 -6.51
N LYS A 241 -11.00 0.46 -6.30
CA LYS A 241 -10.27 1.20 -7.34
C LYS A 241 -9.07 0.42 -7.86
N GLU A 242 -8.31 -0.26 -7.00
CA GLU A 242 -7.20 -1.11 -7.45
C GLU A 242 -7.65 -2.30 -8.29
N LEU A 243 -8.79 -2.91 -7.97
CA LEU A 243 -9.33 -4.03 -8.73
C LEU A 243 -9.86 -3.57 -10.10
N ILE A 244 -10.61 -2.47 -10.13
CA ILE A 244 -11.23 -1.91 -11.34
C ILE A 244 -10.19 -1.27 -12.28
N PHE A 245 -9.30 -0.42 -11.76
CA PHE A 245 -8.34 0.33 -12.58
C PHE A 245 -6.97 -0.35 -12.68
N GLY A 246 -6.74 -1.39 -11.88
CA GLY A 246 -5.53 -2.20 -11.93
C GLY A 246 -5.55 -3.22 -13.07
N LYS A 247 -4.66 -4.21 -12.96
CA LYS A 247 -4.47 -5.23 -14.00
C LYS A 247 -5.72 -6.08 -14.23
N PHE A 248 -6.49 -6.37 -13.18
CA PHE A 248 -7.67 -7.23 -13.27
C PHE A 248 -8.79 -6.57 -14.09
N GLY A 249 -9.18 -5.33 -13.77
CA GLY A 249 -10.19 -4.64 -14.56
C GLY A 249 -9.75 -4.35 -16.00
N LYS A 250 -8.46 -4.01 -16.24
CA LYS A 250 -7.92 -3.93 -17.61
C LYS A 250 -8.04 -5.27 -18.36
N PHE A 251 -7.74 -6.37 -17.69
CA PHE A 251 -7.93 -7.71 -18.23
C PHE A 251 -9.40 -7.98 -18.61
N LEU A 252 -10.36 -7.60 -17.76
CA LEU A 252 -11.79 -7.73 -18.07
C LEU A 252 -12.20 -6.89 -19.28
N VAL A 253 -11.72 -5.64 -19.37
CA VAL A 253 -11.97 -4.76 -20.53
C VAL A 253 -11.43 -5.40 -21.82
N VAL A 254 -10.21 -5.94 -21.79
CA VAL A 254 -9.63 -6.65 -22.94
C VAL A 254 -10.48 -7.86 -23.30
N GLY A 255 -10.89 -8.67 -22.33
CA GLY A 255 -11.77 -9.82 -22.57
C GLY A 255 -13.10 -9.42 -23.23
N GLY A 256 -13.73 -8.35 -22.75
CA GLY A 256 -14.95 -7.79 -23.33
C GLY A 256 -14.76 -7.28 -24.76
N LEU A 257 -13.66 -6.57 -25.04
CA LEU A 257 -13.31 -6.16 -26.40
C LEU A 257 -13.09 -7.36 -27.32
N GLY A 258 -12.41 -8.40 -26.85
CA GLY A 258 -12.24 -9.65 -27.59
C GLY A 258 -13.57 -10.31 -27.93
N PHE A 259 -14.54 -10.31 -27.01
CA PHE A 259 -15.88 -10.82 -27.27
C PHE A 259 -16.60 -10.01 -28.37
N VAL A 260 -16.54 -8.68 -28.33
CA VAL A 260 -17.12 -7.81 -29.36
C VAL A 260 -16.45 -8.04 -30.72
N ILE A 261 -15.12 -8.16 -30.75
CA ILE A 261 -14.35 -8.47 -31.97
C ILE A 261 -14.77 -9.84 -32.53
N ASN A 262 -14.91 -10.85 -31.68
CA ASN A 262 -15.36 -12.18 -32.09
C ASN A 262 -16.75 -12.11 -32.72
N ALA A 263 -17.72 -11.51 -32.02
CA ALA A 263 -19.10 -11.43 -32.49
C ALA A 263 -19.21 -10.64 -33.82
N GLY A 264 -18.53 -9.49 -33.92
CA GLY A 264 -18.55 -8.65 -35.12
C GLY A 264 -17.88 -9.32 -36.32
N LEU A 265 -16.72 -9.96 -36.12
CA LEU A 265 -16.03 -10.66 -37.20
C LEU A 265 -16.78 -11.92 -37.63
N TYR A 266 -17.35 -12.67 -36.69
CA TYR A 266 -18.20 -13.81 -36.99
C TYR A 266 -19.39 -13.41 -37.88
N GLU A 267 -20.12 -12.36 -37.49
CA GLU A 267 -21.24 -11.84 -38.27
C GLU A 267 -20.80 -11.37 -39.67
N ALA A 268 -19.67 -10.67 -39.76
CA ALA A 268 -19.14 -10.21 -41.04
C ALA A 268 -18.73 -11.37 -41.96
N LEU A 269 -18.14 -12.44 -41.42
CA LEU A 269 -17.78 -13.63 -42.19
C LEU A 269 -19.03 -14.38 -42.66
N VAL A 270 -20.03 -14.56 -41.80
CA VAL A 270 -21.28 -15.23 -42.15
C VAL A 270 -22.06 -14.47 -43.23
N ARG A 271 -22.09 -13.14 -43.19
CA ARG A 271 -22.83 -12.33 -44.18
C ARG A 271 -22.11 -12.16 -45.50
N ASN A 272 -20.79 -12.03 -45.49
CA ASN A 272 -20.02 -11.60 -46.66
C ASN A 272 -19.22 -12.74 -47.32
N THR A 273 -19.26 -13.95 -46.78
CA THR A 273 -18.51 -15.10 -47.31
C THR A 273 -19.37 -16.37 -47.35
N ASN A 274 -18.97 -17.34 -48.18
CA ASN A 274 -19.60 -18.67 -48.23
C ASN A 274 -18.92 -19.69 -47.29
N LEU A 275 -18.21 -19.21 -46.26
CA LEU A 275 -17.53 -20.09 -45.32
C LEU A 275 -18.54 -20.85 -44.45
N PRO A 276 -18.29 -22.14 -44.12
CA PRO A 276 -19.10 -22.87 -43.16
C PRO A 276 -19.15 -22.15 -41.81
N LEU A 277 -20.30 -22.14 -41.12
CA LEU A 277 -20.49 -21.43 -39.85
C LEU A 277 -19.43 -21.79 -38.80
N ALA A 278 -19.07 -23.06 -38.70
CA ALA A 278 -18.01 -23.52 -37.79
C ALA A 278 -16.64 -22.91 -38.14
N VAL A 279 -16.30 -22.83 -39.43
CA VAL A 279 -15.03 -22.24 -39.90
C VAL A 279 -15.01 -20.74 -39.66
N SER A 280 -16.13 -20.05 -39.91
CA SER A 280 -16.29 -18.62 -39.61
C SER A 280 -16.10 -18.33 -38.12
N ASN A 281 -16.71 -19.14 -37.24
CA ASN A 281 -16.55 -19.00 -35.79
C ASN A 281 -15.10 -19.29 -35.35
N LEU A 282 -14.44 -20.31 -35.92
CA LEU A 282 -13.05 -20.60 -35.63
C LEU A 282 -12.12 -19.44 -35.99
N ILE A 283 -12.27 -18.86 -37.18
CA ILE A 283 -11.46 -17.70 -37.61
C ILE A 283 -11.71 -16.51 -36.67
N ALA A 284 -12.97 -16.19 -36.39
CA ALA A 284 -13.33 -15.08 -35.52
C ALA A 284 -12.78 -15.26 -34.10
N ALA A 285 -12.87 -16.48 -33.55
CA ALA A 285 -12.34 -16.80 -32.24
C ALA A 285 -10.81 -16.68 -32.19
N GLN A 286 -10.08 -17.20 -33.19
CA GLN A 286 -8.62 -17.07 -33.23
C GLN A 286 -8.18 -15.61 -33.30
N PHE A 287 -8.87 -14.80 -34.10
CA PHE A 287 -8.59 -13.37 -34.20
C PHE A 287 -8.85 -12.64 -32.88
N ALA A 288 -9.95 -12.95 -32.20
CA ALA A 288 -10.26 -12.39 -30.89
C ALA A 288 -9.24 -12.78 -29.82
N ILE A 289 -8.79 -14.04 -29.80
CA ILE A 289 -7.76 -14.52 -28.86
C ILE A 289 -6.42 -13.83 -29.13
N PHE A 290 -6.03 -13.70 -30.41
CA PHE A 290 -4.83 -12.97 -30.81
C PHE A 290 -4.91 -11.49 -30.41
N SER A 291 -6.05 -10.84 -30.62
CA SER A 291 -6.31 -9.46 -30.20
C SER A 291 -6.19 -9.31 -28.67
N ASN A 292 -6.80 -10.23 -27.91
CA ASN A 292 -6.70 -10.25 -26.45
C ASN A 292 -5.27 -10.38 -25.95
N PHE A 293 -4.46 -11.25 -26.56
CA PHE A 293 -3.05 -11.37 -26.22
C PHE A 293 -2.30 -10.06 -26.43
N ASN A 294 -2.48 -9.44 -27.61
CA ASN A 294 -1.78 -8.21 -27.97
C ASN A 294 -2.19 -7.03 -27.07
N PHE A 295 -3.48 -6.84 -26.81
CA PHE A 295 -3.92 -5.80 -25.88
C PHE A 295 -3.43 -6.04 -24.45
N ASN A 296 -3.43 -7.28 -23.97
CA ASN A 296 -2.86 -7.58 -22.66
C ASN A 296 -1.35 -7.30 -22.61
N ASN A 297 -0.61 -7.66 -23.65
CA ASN A 297 0.83 -7.40 -23.74
C ASN A 297 1.16 -5.91 -23.84
N ALA A 298 0.38 -5.14 -24.61
CA ALA A 298 0.63 -3.72 -24.85
C ALA A 298 0.12 -2.80 -23.72
N TRP A 299 -0.98 -3.18 -23.04
CA TRP A 299 -1.68 -2.31 -22.09
C TRP A 299 -1.78 -2.90 -20.68
N THR A 300 -2.47 -4.03 -20.50
CA THR A 300 -2.72 -4.63 -19.17
C THR A 300 -1.41 -4.92 -18.41
N PHE A 301 -0.44 -5.48 -19.13
CA PHE A 301 0.86 -5.89 -18.60
C PHE A 301 2.02 -5.13 -19.25
N LYS A 302 1.80 -3.87 -19.64
CA LYS A 302 2.78 -3.02 -20.36
C LYS A 302 4.19 -3.04 -19.75
N THR A 303 4.30 -3.09 -18.43
CA THR A 303 5.59 -3.09 -17.71
C THR A 303 6.33 -4.43 -17.74
N GLN A 304 5.66 -5.53 -18.10
CA GLN A 304 6.23 -6.87 -18.26
C GLN A 304 6.08 -7.38 -19.71
N LYS A 305 5.87 -6.47 -20.67
CA LYS A 305 5.65 -6.81 -22.09
C LYS A 305 6.81 -7.60 -22.69
N ALA A 306 6.53 -8.33 -23.76
CA ALA A 306 7.58 -8.94 -24.56
C ALA A 306 8.54 -7.87 -25.10
N ASN A 307 9.85 -8.09 -24.93
CA ASN A 307 10.91 -7.19 -25.40
C ASN A 307 11.72 -7.76 -26.57
N SER A 308 11.40 -8.98 -27.02
CA SER A 308 12.03 -9.63 -28.16
C SER A 308 11.02 -10.53 -28.87
N ILE A 309 11.29 -10.86 -30.14
CA ILE A 309 10.46 -11.76 -30.96
C ILE A 309 10.28 -13.11 -30.27
N PHE A 310 11.38 -13.70 -29.77
CA PHE A 310 11.32 -14.97 -29.04
C PHE A 310 10.46 -14.87 -27.77
N SER A 311 10.61 -13.77 -26.99
CA SER A 311 9.77 -13.56 -25.80
C SER A 311 8.30 -13.37 -26.17
N TYR A 312 7.99 -12.77 -27.31
CA TYR A 312 6.63 -12.57 -27.79
C TYR A 312 5.97 -13.92 -28.06
N PHE A 313 6.59 -14.77 -28.89
CA PHE A 313 6.07 -16.09 -29.21
C PHE A 313 5.95 -17.00 -27.99
N ARG A 314 6.96 -17.00 -27.10
CA ARG A 314 6.89 -17.77 -25.85
C ARG A 314 5.71 -17.36 -24.97
N LYS A 315 5.48 -16.05 -24.79
CA LYS A 315 4.35 -15.53 -24.00
C LYS A 315 3.02 -15.84 -24.68
N MET A 316 2.97 -15.76 -26.01
CA MET A 316 1.78 -16.07 -26.80
C MET A 316 1.41 -17.54 -26.65
N ILE A 317 2.33 -18.47 -26.88
CA ILE A 317 2.12 -19.91 -26.69
C ILE A 317 1.68 -20.19 -25.26
N GLY A 318 2.38 -19.64 -24.26
CA GLY A 318 1.99 -19.82 -22.87
C GLY A 318 0.58 -19.29 -22.57
N PHE A 319 0.20 -18.14 -23.13
CA PHE A 319 -1.15 -17.60 -23.01
C PHE A 319 -2.17 -18.60 -23.57
N PHE A 320 -2.03 -19.03 -24.82
CA PHE A 320 -2.91 -20.02 -25.43
C PHE A 320 -3.00 -21.32 -24.63
N THR A 321 -1.85 -21.89 -24.23
CA THR A 321 -1.81 -23.16 -23.49
C THR A 321 -2.50 -23.02 -22.13
N THR A 322 -2.21 -21.97 -21.36
CA THR A 322 -2.79 -21.80 -20.02
C THR A 322 -4.30 -21.51 -20.05
N SER A 323 -4.79 -20.79 -21.07
CA SER A 323 -6.23 -20.59 -21.28
C SER A 323 -6.94 -21.90 -21.60
N ASN A 324 -6.41 -22.70 -22.53
CA ASN A 324 -7.02 -23.97 -22.94
C ASN A 324 -7.03 -24.98 -21.79
N ILE A 325 -5.94 -25.07 -21.02
CA ILE A 325 -5.91 -25.90 -19.80
C ILE A 325 -7.02 -25.47 -18.83
N GLY A 326 -7.21 -24.16 -18.64
CA GLY A 326 -8.30 -23.65 -17.80
C GLY A 326 -9.68 -24.06 -18.32
N VAL A 327 -9.93 -23.95 -19.62
CA VAL A 327 -11.22 -24.37 -20.22
C VAL A 327 -11.46 -25.85 -19.97
N ILE A 328 -10.49 -26.71 -20.28
CA ILE A 328 -10.61 -28.17 -20.17
C ILE A 328 -10.79 -28.60 -18.71
N LEU A 329 -9.95 -28.09 -17.79
CA LEU A 329 -9.95 -28.59 -16.41
C LEU A 329 -11.00 -27.92 -15.53
N ILE A 330 -11.18 -26.60 -15.68
CA ILE A 330 -12.04 -25.81 -14.77
C ILE A 330 -13.44 -25.70 -15.35
N GLN A 331 -13.58 -25.14 -16.56
CA GLN A 331 -14.90 -24.84 -17.10
C GLN A 331 -15.64 -26.14 -17.48
N SER A 332 -15.03 -27.00 -18.30
CA SER A 332 -15.61 -28.29 -18.68
C SER A 332 -15.76 -29.22 -17.46
N GLY A 333 -14.81 -29.21 -16.53
CA GLY A 333 -14.91 -29.97 -15.27
C GLY A 333 -16.10 -29.54 -14.40
N ILE A 334 -16.33 -28.24 -14.22
CA ILE A 334 -17.49 -27.72 -13.47
C ILE A 334 -18.80 -28.05 -14.18
N ILE A 335 -18.85 -27.94 -15.52
CA ILE A 335 -20.03 -28.31 -16.30
C ILE A 335 -20.33 -29.80 -16.15
N GLN A 336 -19.33 -30.67 -16.31
CA GLN A 336 -19.49 -32.12 -16.17
C GLN A 336 -19.91 -32.51 -14.76
N LEU A 337 -19.31 -31.91 -13.73
CA LEU A 337 -19.67 -32.18 -12.34
C LEU A 337 -21.10 -31.73 -12.04
N GLY A 338 -21.48 -30.54 -12.52
CA GLY A 338 -22.84 -30.03 -12.38
C GLY A 338 -23.87 -30.91 -13.06
N ASP A 339 -23.58 -31.39 -14.27
CA ASP A 339 -24.43 -32.30 -15.02
C ASP A 339 -24.61 -33.64 -14.27
N VAL A 340 -23.53 -34.24 -13.77
CA VAL A 340 -23.59 -35.50 -13.01
C VAL A 340 -24.35 -35.36 -11.69
N LEU A 341 -24.19 -34.25 -10.97
CA LEU A 341 -24.79 -34.06 -9.65
C LEU A 341 -26.24 -33.56 -9.67
N TYR A 342 -26.60 -32.74 -10.67
CA TYR A 342 -27.84 -31.97 -10.67
C TYR A 342 -28.59 -32.01 -12.02
N GLY A 343 -28.04 -32.71 -13.02
CA GLY A 343 -28.63 -32.89 -14.35
C GLY A 343 -28.46 -31.69 -15.29
N GLU A 344 -28.74 -31.92 -16.57
CA GLU A 344 -28.52 -30.99 -17.68
C GLU A 344 -29.35 -29.70 -17.57
N LYS A 345 -30.48 -29.72 -16.85
CA LYS A 345 -31.43 -28.59 -16.75
C LYS A 345 -30.76 -27.27 -16.35
N TYR A 346 -29.70 -27.30 -15.55
CA TYR A 346 -29.00 -26.10 -15.09
C TYR A 346 -27.66 -25.84 -15.80
N TYR A 347 -27.44 -26.38 -17.01
CA TYR A 347 -26.18 -26.22 -17.77
C TYR A 347 -25.70 -24.76 -17.87
N ARG A 348 -26.63 -23.79 -17.99
CA ARG A 348 -26.31 -22.36 -18.02
C ARG A 348 -25.68 -21.87 -16.72
N ILE A 349 -26.15 -22.37 -15.58
CA ILE A 349 -25.60 -22.02 -14.26
C ILE A 349 -24.18 -22.57 -14.14
N TYR A 350 -23.96 -23.84 -14.50
CA TYR A 350 -22.62 -24.43 -14.45
C TYR A 350 -21.65 -23.71 -15.41
N PHE A 351 -22.12 -23.34 -16.60
CA PHE A 351 -21.33 -22.56 -17.55
C PHE A 351 -20.93 -21.20 -16.97
N LEU A 352 -21.84 -20.48 -16.31
CA LEU A 352 -21.55 -19.19 -15.67
C LEU A 352 -20.55 -19.35 -14.52
N ILE A 353 -20.74 -20.36 -13.65
CA ILE A 353 -19.83 -20.66 -12.54
C ILE A 353 -18.44 -21.04 -13.09
N GLY A 354 -18.39 -21.93 -14.08
CA GLY A 354 -17.16 -22.35 -14.74
C GLY A 354 -16.43 -21.19 -15.40
N THR A 355 -17.16 -20.29 -16.06
CA THR A 355 -16.60 -19.07 -16.66
C THR A 355 -16.02 -18.13 -15.60
N PHE A 356 -16.71 -17.96 -14.46
CA PHE A 356 -16.21 -17.13 -13.36
C PHE A 356 -14.86 -17.64 -12.81
N PHE A 357 -14.76 -18.94 -12.52
CA PHE A 357 -13.50 -19.53 -12.06
C PHE A 357 -12.42 -19.53 -13.15
N LEU A 358 -12.80 -19.72 -14.41
CA LEU A 358 -11.89 -19.61 -15.55
C LEU A 358 -11.28 -18.21 -15.67
N LEU A 359 -12.06 -17.14 -15.44
CA LEU A 359 -11.54 -15.76 -15.45
C LEU A 359 -10.49 -15.54 -14.35
N ILE A 360 -10.73 -16.06 -13.14
CA ILE A 360 -9.78 -15.99 -12.02
C ILE A 360 -8.50 -16.76 -12.35
N TRP A 361 -8.64 -17.97 -12.91
CA TRP A 361 -7.52 -18.78 -13.37
C TRP A 361 -6.69 -18.05 -14.43
N ASN A 362 -7.34 -17.59 -15.51
CA ASN A 362 -6.68 -16.90 -16.61
C ASN A 362 -5.91 -15.68 -16.11
N PHE A 363 -6.54 -14.82 -15.31
CA PHE A 363 -5.85 -13.67 -14.73
C PHE A 363 -4.65 -14.08 -13.88
N THR A 364 -4.78 -15.15 -13.08
CA THR A 364 -3.69 -15.66 -12.24
C THR A 364 -2.53 -16.18 -13.09
N MET A 365 -2.78 -17.01 -14.09
CA MET A 365 -1.75 -17.52 -15.01
C MET A 365 -1.09 -16.38 -15.77
N TYR A 366 -1.86 -15.40 -16.24
CA TYR A 366 -1.33 -14.26 -16.97
C TYR A 366 -0.44 -13.38 -16.09
N SER A 367 -0.88 -13.09 -14.87
CA SER A 367 -0.15 -12.22 -13.95
C SER A 367 1.09 -12.88 -13.32
N LYS A 368 1.04 -14.18 -13.02
CA LYS A 368 2.11 -14.89 -12.31
C LYS A 368 3.06 -15.68 -13.20
N ILE A 369 2.63 -16.12 -14.37
CA ILE A 369 3.42 -16.98 -15.27
C ILE A 369 3.78 -16.24 -16.54
N ILE A 370 2.79 -15.74 -17.29
CA ILE A 370 3.03 -15.16 -18.63
C ILE A 370 3.72 -13.79 -18.54
N TRP A 371 3.15 -12.87 -17.77
CA TRP A 371 3.68 -11.54 -17.51
C TRP A 371 4.17 -11.39 -16.07
N LYS A 372 4.94 -12.39 -15.62
CA LYS A 372 5.59 -12.40 -14.30
C LYS A 372 6.47 -11.16 -14.12
N LYS A 373 6.37 -10.51 -12.97
CA LYS A 373 7.29 -9.43 -12.56
C LYS A 373 8.67 -10.04 -12.31
N LYS A 374 9.73 -9.50 -12.93
CA LYS A 374 11.10 -9.83 -12.53
C LYS A 374 11.27 -9.30 -11.09
N THR A 375 11.47 -10.22 -10.15
CA THR A 375 11.79 -9.93 -8.74
C THR A 375 13.15 -9.30 -8.62
#